data_AF-A0A972VDP6-F1
#
_entry.id   AF-A0A972VDP6-F1
#
_cell.length_a   1.000
_cell.length_b   1.000
_cell.length_c   1.000
_cell.angle_alpha   90.00
_cell.angle_beta   90.00
_cell.angle_gamma   90.00
#
_symmetry.space_group_name_H-M   'P 1'
#
loop_
_entity.id
_entity.type
_entity.pdbx_description
1 polymer ?
#
loop_
_entity_poly.entity_id
_entity_poly.type
_entity_poly.pdbx_seq_one_letter_code
_entity_poly.pdbx_strand_id
1 'polypeptide(L)' 'FNQTVTEEHIITGGTGRFEGASGSFTLERVVYDVRPGVDLESSGSFSGTIVLATSK' A
#
# COMPACT_ATOMS: atom_id res chain seq x y z
N PHE A 1 17.15 4.02 -15.60
CA PHE A 1 15.84 3.67 -16.20
C PHE A 1 14.76 3.92 -15.16
N ASN A 2 13.54 4.26 -15.55
CA ASN A 2 12.42 4.41 -14.60
C ASN A 2 11.50 3.21 -14.75
N GLN A 3 11.23 2.50 -13.66
CA GLN A 3 10.30 1.37 -13.64
C GLN A 3 9.03 1.80 -12.93
N THR A 4 7.87 1.51 -13.51
CA THR A 4 6.58 1.63 -12.79
C THR A 4 6.22 0.27 -12.22
N VAL A 5 5.86 0.25 -10.94
CA VAL A 5 5.42 -0.92 -10.19
C VAL A 5 4.02 -0.62 -9.66
N THR A 6 3.06 -1.49 -9.98
CA THR A 6 1.71 -1.43 -9.42
C THR A 6 1.54 -2.62 -8.48
N GLU A 7 1.15 -2.34 -7.24
CA GLU A 7 0.98 -3.34 -6.19
C GLU A 7 -0.45 -3.25 -5.64
N GLU A 8 -1.09 -4.39 -5.43
CA GLU A 8 -2.34 -4.48 -4.70
C GLU A 8 -2.07 -4.98 -3.28
N HIS A 9 -2.56 -4.24 -2.30
CA HIS A 9 -2.40 -4.54 -0.89
C HIS A 9 -3.76 -4.80 -0.25
N ILE A 10 -3.89 -5.96 0.39
CA ILE A 10 -5.09 -6.35 1.14
C ILE A 10 -4.90 -6.01 2.61
N ILE A 11 -5.91 -5.39 3.22
CA ILE A 11 -5.93 -5.04 4.63
C ILE A 11 -6.87 -6.01 5.34
N THR A 12 -6.33 -6.72 6.33
CA THR A 12 -7.09 -7.57 7.25
C THR A 12 -6.93 -7.03 8.67
N GLY A 13 -8.06 -6.69 9.30
CA GLY A 13 -8.10 -6.22 10.66
C GLY A 13 -7.65 -7.29 11.66
N GLY A 14 -6.88 -6.88 12.66
CA GLY A 14 -6.39 -7.73 13.74
C GLY A 14 -7.44 -7.94 14.84
N THR A 15 -7.09 -7.64 16.09
CA THR A 15 -7.99 -7.77 17.25
C THR A 15 -8.40 -6.40 17.81
N GLY A 16 -9.38 -6.38 18.72
CA GLY A 16 -9.83 -5.17 19.41
C GLY A 16 -10.60 -4.22 18.49
N ARG A 17 -10.24 -2.93 18.47
CA ARG A 17 -10.97 -1.89 17.71
C ARG A 17 -10.92 -2.06 16.17
N PHE A 18 -10.08 -2.96 15.67
CA PHE A 18 -9.97 -3.26 14.23
C PHE A 18 -10.39 -4.68 13.90
N GLU A 19 -10.90 -5.45 14.87
CA GLU A 19 -11.39 -6.80 14.62
C GLU A 19 -12.53 -6.77 13.60
N GLY A 20 -12.39 -7.55 12.53
CA GLY A 20 -13.33 -7.58 11.40
C GLY A 20 -13.22 -6.41 10.42
N ALA A 21 -12.31 -5.45 10.62
CA ALA A 21 -12.02 -4.45 9.59
C ALA A 21 -11.39 -5.12 8.35
N SER A 22 -11.68 -4.59 7.17
CA SER A 22 -11.12 -5.10 5.92
C SER A 22 -10.98 -3.98 4.90
N GLY A 23 -10.17 -4.19 3.87
CA GLY A 23 -10.03 -3.23 2.79
C GLY A 23 -8.96 -3.62 1.80
N SER A 24 -8.75 -2.76 0.82
CA SER A 24 -7.64 -2.87 -0.10
C SER A 24 -7.22 -1.49 -0.59
N PHE A 25 -5.97 -1.38 -1.02
CA PHE A 25 -5.47 -0.24 -1.75
C PHE A 25 -4.51 -0.67 -2.84
N THR A 26 -4.48 0.12 -3.91
CA THR A 26 -3.49 0.01 -4.98
C THR A 26 -2.41 1.05 -4.73
N LEU A 27 -1.15 0.62 -4.85
CA LEU A 27 0.02 1.48 -4.83
C LEU A 27 0.62 1.51 -6.24
N GLU A 28 0.72 2.70 -6.82
CA GLU A 28 1.47 2.94 -8.04
C GLU A 28 2.77 3.66 -7.68
N ARG A 29 3.91 3.02 -7.94
CA ARG A 29 5.23 3.53 -7.58
C ARG A 29 6.14 3.58 -8.80
N VAL A 30 6.76 4.72 -9.02
CA VAL A 30 7.89 4.87 -9.95
C VAL A 30 9.18 4.67 -9.16
N VAL A 31 9.93 3.64 -9.52
CA VAL A 31 11.26 3.36 -8.99
C VAL A 31 12.27 3.95 -9.95
N TYR A 32 13.10 4.87 -9.44
CA TYR A 32 14.21 5.42 -10.18
C TYR A 32 15.44 4.54 -9.95
N ASP A 33 16.08 4.10 -11.02
CA ASP A 33 17.37 3.39 -10.93
C ASP A 33 18.45 4.38 -10.46
N VAL A 34 18.66 4.41 -9.14
CA VAL A 34 19.80 5.08 -8.52
C VAL A 34 20.89 4.03 -8.36
N ARG A 35 22.11 4.35 -8.81
CA ARG A 35 23.28 3.47 -8.88
C ARG A 35 23.40 2.56 -7.64
N PRO A 36 23.92 1.32 -7.78
CA PRO A 36 24.09 0.40 -6.65
C PRO A 36 24.76 1.10 -5.46
N GLY A 37 24.09 1.12 -4.30
CA GLY A 37 24.59 1.76 -3.07
C GLY A 37 23.95 3.12 -2.72
N VAL A 38 22.98 3.59 -3.49
CA VAL A 38 22.14 4.75 -3.12
C VAL A 38 20.71 4.25 -2.92
N ASP A 39 20.06 4.69 -1.85
CA ASP A 39 18.67 4.32 -1.55
C ASP A 39 17.79 4.55 -2.79
N LEU A 40 16.90 3.59 -3.07
CA LEU A 40 15.99 3.67 -4.20
C LEU A 40 15.03 4.84 -3.96
N GLU A 41 15.32 5.98 -4.57
CA GLU A 41 14.36 7.07 -4.68
C GLU A 41 13.14 6.50 -5.42
N SER A 42 11.98 6.64 -4.78
CA SER A 42 10.72 6.24 -5.40
C SER A 42 9.63 7.25 -5.07
N SER A 43 8.82 7.54 -6.07
CA SER A 43 7.64 8.40 -5.94
C SER A 43 6.41 7.59 -6.31
N GLY A 44 5.24 7.96 -5.80
CA GLY A 44 4.04 7.18 -6.08
C GLY A 44 2.77 7.76 -5.51
N SER A 45 1.67 7.08 -5.80
CA SER A 45 0.35 7.37 -5.26
C SER A 45 -0.28 6.09 -4.74
N PHE A 46 -1.07 6.21 -3.68
CA PHE A 46 -1.88 5.11 -3.17
C PHE A 46 -3.35 5.53 -3.14
N SER A 47 -4.24 4.61 -3.48
CA SER A 47 -5.67 4.82 -3.47
C SER A 47 -6.39 3.55 -3.08
N GLY A 48 -7.40 3.67 -2.23
CA GLY A 48 -8.12 2.52 -1.72
C GLY A 48 -9.12 2.87 -0.63
N THR A 49 -9.67 1.83 -0.01
CA THR A 49 -10.71 1.95 1.00
C THR A 49 -10.47 1.02 2.16
N ILE A 50 -10.78 1.49 3.37
CA ILE A 50 -10.85 0.67 4.58
C ILE A 50 -12.28 0.72 5.08
N VAL A 51 -12.85 -0.46 5.30
CA VAL A 51 -14.16 -0.65 5.92
C VAL A 51 -13.92 -1.12 7.35
N LEU A 52 -14.39 -0.33 8.31
CA LEU A 52 -14.36 -0.70 9.72
C LEU A 52 -15.53 -1.64 10.02
N ALA A 53 -15.29 -2.66 10.85
CA ALA A 53 -16.36 -3.48 11.37
C ALA A 53 -17.31 -2.59 12.19
N THR A 54 -18.58 -2.55 11.80
CA THR A 54 -19.61 -1.94 12.62
C THR A 54 -19.89 -2.89 13.79
N SER A 55 -19.82 -2.39 15.03
CA SER A 55 -20.39 -3.11 16.17
C SER A 55 -21.86 -3.38 15.85
N LYS A 56 -22.25 -4.66 15.85
CA LYS A 56 -23.67 -5.03 15.93
C LYS A 56 -24.19 -4.77 17.34
#